data_AF-A0A0Q5TN77-F1
#
_entry.id   AF-A0A0Q5TN77-F1
#
_cell.length_a   1.000
_cell.length_b   1.000
_cell.length_c   1.000
_cell.angle_alpha   90.00
_cell.angle_beta   90.00
_cell.angle_gamma   90.00
#
_symmetry.space_group_name_H-M   'P 1'
#
loop_
_entity.id
_entity.type
_entity.pdbx_description
1 polymer ?
#
loop_
_entity_poly.entity_id
_entity_poly.type
_entity_poly.pdbx_seq_one_letter_code
_entity_poly.pdbx_strand_id
1 'polypeptide(L)' 'MNDTERVRLYLTEELKDSTRALFSLNQISKDCGLAPDDLTLVLKQLVSNKVITVFEPESPDGVFIELQL' A
#
# COMPACT_ATOMS: atom_id res chain seq x y z
N MET A 1 -4.53 -0.39 17.23
CA MET A 1 -4.37 -0.63 15.78
C MET A 1 -3.71 0.61 15.22
N ASN A 2 -2.42 0.53 14.89
CA ASN A 2 -1.67 1.67 14.36
C ASN A 2 -1.86 1.76 12.83
N ASP A 3 -1.67 2.93 12.23
CA ASP A 3 -1.96 3.18 10.81
C ASP A 3 -1.19 2.24 9.87
N THR A 4 0.03 1.88 10.23
CA THR A 4 0.86 0.88 9.53
C THR A 4 0.20 -0.49 9.44
N GLU A 5 -0.41 -0.98 10.53
CA GLU A 5 -1.11 -2.27 10.54
C GLU A 5 -2.38 -2.22 9.70
N ARG A 6 -3.10 -1.08 9.71
CA ARG A 6 -4.31 -0.90 8.91
C ARG A 6 -4.02 -1.00 7.43
N VAL A 7 -3.00 -0.27 6.94
CA VAL A 7 -2.59 -0.33 5.53
C VAL A 7 -2.07 -1.72 5.17
N ARG A 8 -1.30 -2.36 6.06
CA ARG A 8 -0.82 -3.73 5.83
C ARG A 8 -1.97 -4.71 5.64
N LEU A 9 -2.96 -4.67 6.52
CA LEU A 9 -4.13 -5.54 6.45
C LEU A 9 -4.93 -5.27 5.18
N TYR A 10 -5.18 -4.00 4.85
CA TYR A 10 -5.84 -3.63 3.60
C TYR A 10 -5.13 -4.22 2.38
N LEU A 11 -3.82 -4.00 2.26
CA LEU A 11 -3.05 -4.53 1.13
C LEU A 11 -3.04 -6.06 1.10
N THR A 12 -3.01 -6.71 2.26
CA THR A 12 -3.04 -8.19 2.36
C THR A 12 -4.38 -8.76 1.90
N GLU A 13 -5.48 -8.11 2.24
CA GLU A 13 -6.82 -8.52 1.81
C GLU A 13 -7.02 -8.33 0.30
N GLU A 14 -6.57 -7.18 -0.23
CA GLU A 14 -6.66 -6.89 -1.67
C GLU A 14 -5.74 -7.81 -2.51
N LEU A 15 -4.64 -8.29 -1.92
CA LEU A 15 -3.66 -9.16 -2.56
C LEU A 15 -3.79 -10.63 -2.14
N LYS A 16 -4.90 -11.03 -1.50
CA LYS A 16 -5.09 -12.40 -1.00
C LYS A 16 -5.02 -13.46 -2.11
N ASP A 17 -5.48 -13.11 -3.31
CA ASP A 17 -5.55 -13.98 -4.49
C ASP A 17 -4.43 -13.68 -5.50
N SER A 18 -3.60 -12.67 -5.25
CA SER A 18 -2.51 -12.25 -6.14
C SER A 18 -1.45 -11.51 -5.35
N THR A 19 -0.18 -11.92 -5.49
CA THR A 19 0.92 -11.29 -4.74
C THR A 19 1.20 -9.85 -5.18
N ARG A 20 0.68 -9.39 -6.33
CA ARG A 20 0.89 -8.05 -6.89
C ARG A 20 -0.37 -7.52 -7.58
N ALA A 21 -0.69 -6.24 -7.38
CA ALA A 21 -1.77 -5.54 -8.07
C ALA A 21 -1.47 -4.04 -8.23
N LEU A 22 -2.26 -3.38 -9.09
CA LEU A 22 -2.24 -1.93 -9.27
C LEU A 22 -3.19 -1.29 -8.25
N PHE A 23 -2.68 -0.33 -7.48
CA PHE A 23 -3.44 0.43 -6.49
C PHE A 23 -3.49 1.90 -6.81
N SER A 24 -4.62 2.53 -6.51
CA SER A 24 -4.70 3.98 -6.45
C SER A 24 -4.34 4.48 -5.05
N LEU A 25 -3.34 5.37 -4.95
CA LEU A 25 -2.96 5.96 -3.66
C LEU A 25 -4.15 6.72 -3.02
N ASN A 26 -4.95 7.40 -3.84
CA ASN A 26 -6.15 8.09 -3.39
C ASN A 26 -7.22 7.11 -2.85
N GLN A 27 -7.35 5.93 -3.46
CA GLN A 27 -8.27 4.90 -2.99
C GLN A 27 -7.82 4.31 -1.65
N ILE A 28 -6.54 3.94 -1.53
CA ILE A 28 -5.98 3.43 -0.26
C ILE A 28 -6.15 4.48 0.86
N SER A 29 -5.88 5.75 0.55
CA SER A 29 -6.04 6.87 1.49
C SER A 29 -7.48 6.96 2.00
N LYS A 30 -8.48 6.86 1.12
CA LYS A 30 -9.90 6.87 1.50
C LYS A 30 -10.29 5.64 2.31
N ASP A 31 -9.92 4.45 1.87
CA ASP A 31 -10.31 3.19 2.52
C ASP A 31 -9.65 3.00 3.90
N CYS A 32 -8.40 3.47 4.04
CA CYS A 32 -7.69 3.45 5.31
C CYS A 32 -7.98 4.67 6.20
N GLY A 33 -8.64 5.70 5.65
CA GLY A 33 -8.92 6.96 6.34
C GLY A 33 -7.66 7.75 6.69
N LEU A 34 -6.66 7.75 5.80
CA LEU A 34 -5.35 8.38 6.01
C LEU A 34 -5.15 9.57 5.09
N ALA A 35 -4.43 10.59 5.54
CA ALA A 35 -3.97 11.65 4.64
C ALA A 35 -2.93 11.10 3.64
N PRO A 36 -2.79 11.69 2.44
CA PRO A 36 -1.82 11.24 1.45
C PRO A 36 -0.37 11.21 1.95
N ASP A 37 0.02 12.20 2.75
CA ASP A 37 1.35 12.27 3.36
C ASP A 37 1.59 11.13 4.36
N ASP A 38 0.60 10.85 5.22
CA ASP A 38 0.67 9.76 6.19
C ASP A 38 0.71 8.39 5.50
N LEU A 39 -0.13 8.20 4.46
CA LEU A 39 -0.09 6.99 3.65
C LEU A 39 1.29 6.79 3.00
N THR A 40 1.89 7.85 2.47
CA THR A 40 3.22 7.79 1.87
C THR A 40 4.28 7.38 2.89
N LEU A 41 4.21 7.89 4.11
CA LEU A 41 5.10 7.49 5.20
C LEU A 41 4.90 6.01 5.56
N VAL A 42 3.65 5.56 5.68
CA VAL A 42 3.32 4.17 5.99
C VAL A 42 3.81 3.22 4.90
N LEU A 43 3.58 3.52 3.62
CA LEU A 43 4.07 2.72 2.50
C LEU A 43 5.60 2.62 2.51
N LYS A 44 6.30 3.72 2.76
CA LYS A 44 7.78 3.73 2.92
C LYS A 44 8.24 2.84 4.08
N GLN A 45 7.53 2.85 5.22
CA GLN A 45 7.83 1.96 6.34
C GLN A 45 7.63 0.49 5.98
N LEU A 46 6.54 0.15 5.29
CA LEU A 46 6.27 -1.22 4.85
C LEU A 46 7.34 -1.72 3.86
N VAL A 47 7.82 -0.84 2.97
CA VAL A 47 8.96 -1.15 2.08
C VAL A 47 10.25 -1.34 2.88
N SER A 48 10.54 -0.44 3.83
CA SER A 48 11.72 -0.56 4.69
C SER A 48 11.72 -1.84 5.52
N ASN A 49 10.55 -2.28 5.97
CA ASN A 49 10.35 -3.53 6.70
C ASN A 49 10.29 -4.76 5.79
N LYS A 50 10.50 -4.59 4.47
CA LYS A 50 10.43 -5.65 3.46
C LYS A 50 9.10 -6.41 3.46
N VAL A 51 8.01 -5.73 3.80
CA VAL A 51 6.65 -6.30 3.77
C VAL A 51 6.07 -6.19 2.37
N ILE A 52 6.34 -5.07 1.69
CA ILE A 52 5.89 -4.79 0.34
C ILE A 52 7.03 -4.26 -0.53
N THR A 53 6.86 -4.40 -1.83
CA THR A 53 7.63 -3.68 -2.85
C THR A 53 6.68 -2.76 -3.62
N VAL A 54 7.05 -1.50 -3.76
CA VAL A 54 6.29 -0.53 -4.57
C VAL A 54 7.09 -0.29 -5.85
N PHE A 55 6.47 -0.53 -7.00
CA PHE A 55 7.05 -0.27 -8.30
C PHE A 55 6.64 1.12 -8.79
N GLU A 56 7.42 1.67 -9.73
CA GLU A 56 7.17 2.99 -10.30
C GLU A 56 5.75 3.13 -10.85
N PRO A 57 5.14 4.32 -10.70
CA PRO A 57 3.78 4.55 -11.16
C PRO A 57 3.68 4.41 -12.67
N GLU A 58 2.77 3.57 -13.17
CA GLU A 58 2.33 3.60 -14.58
C GLU A 58 1.43 4.81 -14.86
N SER A 59 0.92 5.48 -13.81
CA SER A 59 0.02 6.64 -13.88
C SER A 59 0.17 7.53 -12.64
N PRO A 60 -0.15 8.83 -12.71
CA PRO A 60 0.09 9.77 -11.61
C PRO A 60 -0.52 9.36 -10.25
N ASP A 61 -1.60 8.57 -10.26
CA ASP A 61 -2.28 8.07 -9.07
C ASP A 61 -2.14 6.55 -8.85
N GLY A 62 -1.56 5.82 -9.81
CA GLY A 62 -1.55 4.36 -9.86
C GLY A 62 -0.17 3.78 -9.63
N VAL A 63 -0.01 2.99 -8.56
CA VAL A 63 1.25 2.32 -8.21
C VAL A 63 1.07 0.81 -8.13
N PHE A 64 2.03 0.05 -8.64
CA PHE A 64 2.04 -1.40 -8.44
C PHE A 64 2.61 -1.72 -7.06
N ILE A 65 1.87 -2.49 -6.27
CA ILE A 65 2.31 -2.95 -4.96
C ILE A 65 2.33 -4.48 -4.99
N GLU A 66 3.42 -5.05 -4.48
CA GLU A 66 3.62 -6.48 -4.34
C GLU A 66 3.93 -6.84 -2.88
N LEU A 67 3.26 -7.86 -2.33
CA LEU A 67 3.59 -8.46 -1.04
C LEU A 67 4.88 -9.29 -1.13
N GLN A 68 5.75 -9.15 -0.14
CA GLN A 68 6.92 -10.01 0.02
C GLN A 68 6.57 -11.10 1.06
N LEU A 69 6.53 -12.35 0.61
CA LEU A 69 6.25 -13.55 1.42
C LEU A 69 7.54 -14.28 1.81
#